data_AF-A0A7S2UR32-F1
#
_entry.id   AF-A0A7S2UR32-F1
#
_cell.length_a   1.000
_cell.length_b   1.000
_cell.length_c   1.000
_cell.angle_alpha   90.00
_cell.angle_beta   90.00
_cell.angle_gamma   90.00
#
_symmetry.space_group_name_H-M   'P 1'
#
loop_
_entity.id
_entity.type
_entity.pdbx_description
1 polymer ?
#
loop_
_entity_poly.entity_id
_entity_poly.type
_entity_poly.pdbx_seq_one_letter_code
_entity_poly.pdbx_strand_id
1 'polypeptide(L)'
;SNGKRMAVGGRLHDSGGTQNLFNNGIVRVFEEVDGNWNSLGQSILGTNSDDWMGWAVAMSGSGSRVAVGATGYQSDTGLVQVYELVSNAWVKVGDDIVGDAELDSFGSSISMSEDGNELAIGASQKGGTTERGYVRVFRLGNNSWQRRGSTIRGEADGDLSGQSLALTSDGTVLAIGGLE
;
A
#
# COMPACT_ATOMS: atom_id res chain seq x y z
N SER A 1 4.41 12.98 -7.68
CA SER A 1 5.79 12.85 -8.17
C SER A 1 6.17 14.14 -8.89
N ASN A 2 7.46 14.50 -8.97
CA ASN A 2 7.95 15.52 -9.91
C ASN A 2 7.89 15.06 -11.39
N GLY A 3 7.07 14.05 -11.70
CA GLY A 3 6.94 13.41 -13.00
C GLY A 3 8.01 12.38 -13.35
N LYS A 4 9.12 12.29 -12.60
CA LYS A 4 10.29 11.50 -13.02
C LYS A 4 10.38 10.09 -12.44
N ARG A 5 9.49 9.72 -11.52
CA ARG A 5 9.49 8.39 -10.90
C ARG A 5 8.13 7.74 -10.95
N MET A 6 8.13 6.43 -11.10
CA MET A 6 6.93 5.59 -11.19
C MET A 6 7.16 4.27 -10.46
N ALA A 7 6.19 3.81 -9.69
CA ALA A 7 6.19 2.49 -9.07
C ALA A 7 5.08 1.63 -9.72
N VAL A 8 5.39 0.36 -9.96
CA VAL A 8 4.51 -0.60 -10.63
C VAL A 8 4.42 -1.86 -9.78
N GLY A 9 3.20 -2.24 -9.41
CA GLY A 9 2.90 -3.48 -8.71
C GLY A 9 2.54 -4.62 -9.66
N GLY A 10 2.96 -5.83 -9.31
CA GLY A 10 2.64 -7.07 -10.01
C GLY A 10 2.23 -8.13 -8.99
N ARG A 11 0.98 -8.06 -8.52
CA ARG A 11 0.47 -8.88 -7.41
C ARG A 11 0.47 -10.40 -7.65
N LEU A 12 0.39 -10.84 -8.91
CA LEU A 12 0.43 -12.26 -9.28
C LEU A 12 1.82 -12.69 -9.76
N HIS A 13 2.87 -11.97 -9.32
CA HIS A 13 4.23 -12.38 -9.62
C HIS A 13 4.61 -13.60 -8.79
N ASP A 14 5.13 -14.61 -9.47
CA ASP A 14 5.77 -15.77 -8.87
C ASP A 14 7.29 -15.53 -8.82
N SER A 15 7.86 -15.46 -7.62
CA SER A 15 9.31 -15.39 -7.49
C SER A 15 9.92 -16.79 -7.54
N GLY A 16 10.67 -17.08 -8.62
CA GLY A 16 11.53 -18.25 -8.71
C GLY A 16 12.76 -18.13 -7.78
N GLY A 17 13.05 -19.17 -7.00
CA GLY A 17 14.12 -19.18 -6.01
C GLY A 17 14.07 -20.44 -5.13
N THR A 18 14.84 -20.50 -4.04
CA THR A 18 14.89 -21.69 -3.16
C THR A 18 13.56 -22.07 -2.51
N GLN A 19 12.60 -21.14 -2.43
CA GLN A 19 11.29 -21.33 -1.81
C GLN A 19 10.13 -21.53 -2.82
N ASN A 20 10.36 -21.31 -4.13
CA ASN A 20 9.32 -21.34 -5.19
C ASN A 20 7.96 -20.78 -4.73
N LEU A 21 7.92 -19.47 -4.48
CA LEU A 21 6.68 -18.81 -4.06
C LEU A 21 5.79 -18.51 -5.27
N PHE A 22 4.49 -18.71 -5.11
CA PHE A 22 3.48 -18.41 -6.12
C PHE A 22 2.63 -17.23 -5.65
N ASN A 23 2.30 -16.31 -6.56
CA ASN A 23 1.53 -15.10 -6.30
C ASN A 23 2.03 -14.27 -5.09
N ASN A 24 3.31 -14.30 -4.77
CA ASN A 24 3.86 -13.50 -3.66
C ASN A 24 3.87 -12.01 -4.00
N GLY A 25 3.95 -11.68 -5.29
CA GLY A 25 3.85 -10.32 -5.77
C GLY A 25 5.18 -9.56 -5.74
N ILE A 26 5.22 -8.47 -6.50
CA ILE A 26 6.41 -7.63 -6.69
C ILE A 26 6.03 -6.17 -6.86
N VAL A 27 6.88 -5.26 -6.39
CA VAL A 27 6.87 -3.85 -6.79
C VAL A 27 8.23 -3.46 -7.36
N ARG A 28 8.21 -2.76 -8.49
CA ARG A 28 9.39 -2.16 -9.12
C ARG A 28 9.21 -0.67 -9.22
N VAL A 29 10.29 0.08 -8.99
CA VAL A 29 10.30 1.53 -9.15
C VAL A 29 11.25 1.89 -10.28
N PHE A 30 10.86 2.89 -11.07
CA PHE A 30 11.60 3.37 -12.22
C PHE A 30 11.84 4.88 -12.11
N GLU A 31 12.96 5.34 -12.65
CA GLU A 31 13.29 6.75 -12.82
C GLU A 31 13.50 7.07 -14.30
N GLU A 32 12.91 8.17 -14.75
CA GLU A 32 13.09 8.71 -16.09
C GLU A 32 14.41 9.48 -16.17
N VAL A 33 15.27 9.04 -17.09
CA VAL A 33 16.54 9.66 -17.42
C VAL A 33 16.64 9.74 -18.94
N ASP A 34 16.73 10.96 -19.46
CA ASP A 34 16.86 11.25 -20.89
C ASP A 34 15.81 10.54 -21.77
N GLY A 35 14.56 10.56 -21.34
CA GLY A 35 13.41 9.95 -22.01
C GLY A 35 13.27 8.44 -21.80
N ASN A 36 14.14 7.82 -21.00
CA ASN A 36 14.14 6.38 -20.76
C ASN A 36 13.82 6.04 -19.30
N TRP A 37 12.96 5.05 -19.09
CA TRP A 37 12.63 4.54 -17.76
C TRP A 37 13.62 3.46 -17.34
N ASN A 38 14.42 3.76 -16.32
CA ASN A 38 15.44 2.87 -15.78
C ASN A 38 15.02 2.37 -14.39
N SER A 39 15.35 1.12 -14.05
CA SER A 39 15.07 0.58 -12.70
C SER A 39 15.80 1.39 -11.63
N LEU A 40 15.06 1.77 -10.59
CA LEU A 40 15.56 2.52 -9.44
C LEU A 40 15.58 1.61 -8.20
N GLY A 41 16.78 1.20 -7.80
CA GLY A 41 17.00 0.25 -6.70
C GLY A 41 16.56 -1.19 -6.98
N GLN A 42 16.61 -2.04 -5.95
CA GLN A 42 16.16 -3.43 -6.06
C GLN A 42 14.63 -3.56 -6.09
N SER A 43 14.11 -4.69 -6.58
CA SER A 43 12.67 -4.98 -6.48
C SER A 43 12.24 -5.21 -5.04
N ILE A 44 11.03 -4.80 -4.70
CA ILE A 44 10.36 -5.13 -3.44
C ILE A 44 9.53 -6.39 -3.70
N LEU A 45 9.80 -7.48 -2.99
CA LEU A 45 9.18 -8.78 -3.20
C LEU A 45 8.31 -9.16 -2.01
N GLY A 46 7.15 -9.75 -2.28
CA GLY A 46 6.42 -10.47 -1.23
C GLY A 46 7.21 -11.70 -0.77
N THR A 47 7.06 -12.04 0.50
CA THR A 47 7.90 -13.07 1.14
C THR A 47 7.19 -14.39 1.35
N ASN A 48 5.87 -14.43 1.19
CA ASN A 48 5.08 -15.66 1.26
C ASN A 48 4.23 -15.81 0.00
N SER A 49 3.87 -17.05 -0.33
CA SER A 49 2.92 -17.33 -1.40
C SER A 49 1.57 -16.67 -1.09
N ASP A 50 0.90 -16.22 -2.13
CA ASP A 50 -0.42 -15.60 -2.08
C ASP A 50 -0.54 -14.32 -1.22
N ASP A 51 0.58 -13.70 -0.80
CA ASP A 51 0.55 -12.38 -0.15
C ASP A 51 0.00 -11.28 -1.09
N TRP A 52 0.09 -11.49 -2.41
CA TRP A 52 -0.34 -10.54 -3.45
C TRP A 52 0.27 -9.14 -3.33
N MET A 53 1.55 -9.07 -2.97
CA MET A 53 2.24 -7.79 -2.80
C MET A 53 2.24 -6.94 -4.07
N GLY A 54 2.02 -5.63 -3.92
CA GLY A 54 1.83 -4.73 -5.05
C GLY A 54 0.37 -4.68 -5.52
N TRP A 55 -0.58 -5.11 -4.69
CA TRP A 55 -2.00 -4.95 -4.95
C TRP A 55 -2.37 -3.47 -5.11
N ALA A 56 -1.93 -2.64 -4.17
CA ALA A 56 -1.98 -1.19 -4.22
C ALA A 56 -0.57 -0.63 -4.05
N VAL A 57 -0.27 0.47 -4.73
CA VAL A 57 1.01 1.17 -4.64
C VAL A 57 0.76 2.67 -4.60
N ALA A 58 1.40 3.36 -3.64
CA ALA A 58 1.37 4.81 -3.53
C ALA A 58 2.79 5.35 -3.34
N MET A 59 3.06 6.56 -3.83
CA MET A 59 4.39 7.19 -3.75
C MET A 59 4.32 8.61 -3.19
N SER A 60 5.39 9.05 -2.53
CA SER A 60 5.55 10.45 -2.13
C SER A 60 5.75 11.37 -3.34
N GLY A 61 5.67 12.69 -3.12
CA GLY A 61 5.89 13.72 -4.13
C GLY A 61 7.26 13.69 -4.80
N SER A 62 8.30 13.33 -4.05
CA SER A 62 9.66 13.10 -4.57
C SER A 62 9.83 11.71 -5.20
N GLY A 63 8.91 10.79 -4.92
CA GLY A 63 9.09 9.36 -5.20
C GLY A 63 10.25 8.74 -4.42
N SER A 64 10.63 9.29 -3.27
CA SER A 64 11.62 8.69 -2.37
C SER A 64 11.00 7.70 -1.39
N ARG A 65 9.68 7.70 -1.21
CA ARG A 65 8.94 6.69 -0.45
C ARG A 65 7.87 6.02 -1.28
N VAL A 66 7.66 4.73 -1.03
CA VAL A 66 6.63 3.90 -1.66
C VAL A 66 5.92 3.08 -0.59
N ALA A 67 4.60 3.16 -0.55
CA ALA A 67 3.76 2.25 0.23
C ALA A 67 3.20 1.16 -0.68
N VAL A 68 3.16 -0.07 -0.18
CA VAL A 68 2.81 -1.27 -0.93
C VAL A 68 1.81 -2.10 -0.14
N GLY A 69 0.68 -2.43 -0.76
CA GLY A 69 -0.34 -3.30 -0.20
C GLY A 69 -0.13 -4.77 -0.61
N ALA A 70 -0.39 -5.67 0.32
CA ALA A 70 -0.37 -7.12 0.18
C ALA A 70 -1.65 -7.67 0.83
N THR A 71 -2.73 -7.75 0.06
CA THR A 71 -4.07 -8.02 0.62
C THR A 71 -4.26 -9.46 1.04
N GLY A 72 -3.47 -10.40 0.50
CA GLY A 72 -3.57 -11.83 0.82
C GLY A 72 -2.82 -12.24 2.10
N TYR A 73 -2.14 -11.29 2.75
CA TYR A 73 -1.41 -11.53 3.99
C TYR A 73 -2.34 -12.08 5.09
N GLN A 74 -1.95 -13.22 5.69
CA GLN A 74 -2.61 -13.87 6.83
C GLN A 74 -4.14 -14.00 6.66
N SER A 75 -4.61 -14.96 5.86
CA SER A 75 -6.05 -15.18 5.61
C SER A 75 -6.76 -13.90 5.14
N ASP A 76 -6.15 -13.18 4.21
CA ASP A 76 -6.65 -11.90 3.68
C ASP A 76 -6.86 -10.80 4.74
N THR A 77 -6.18 -10.88 5.89
CA THR A 77 -6.13 -9.77 6.86
C THR A 77 -5.57 -8.51 6.19
N GLY A 78 -4.56 -8.71 5.34
CA GLY A 78 -3.94 -7.66 4.56
C GLY A 78 -2.86 -6.88 5.32
N LEU A 79 -1.92 -6.36 4.55
CA LEU A 79 -0.70 -5.72 5.02
C LEU A 79 -0.37 -4.51 4.14
N VAL A 80 0.14 -3.46 4.77
CA VAL A 80 0.85 -2.37 4.09
C VAL A 80 2.26 -2.24 4.64
N GLN A 81 3.23 -2.17 3.73
CA GLN A 81 4.63 -1.88 4.04
C GLN A 81 5.05 -0.61 3.33
N VAL A 82 5.96 0.15 3.96
CA VAL A 82 6.48 1.40 3.40
C VAL A 82 7.98 1.32 3.28
N TYR A 83 8.51 1.75 2.15
CA TYR A 83 9.93 1.71 1.83
C TYR A 83 10.42 3.11 1.47
N GLU A 84 11.65 3.43 1.87
CA GLU A 84 12.36 4.65 1.52
C GLU A 84 13.62 4.32 0.72
N LEU A 85 13.90 5.13 -0.31
CA LEU A 85 15.08 4.99 -1.14
C LEU A 85 16.30 5.60 -0.44
N VAL A 86 17.21 4.76 0.02
CA VAL A 86 18.45 5.14 0.69
C VAL A 86 19.63 4.59 -0.12
N SER A 87 20.48 5.47 -0.64
CA SER A 87 21.67 5.08 -1.42
C SER A 87 21.38 4.07 -2.54
N ASN A 88 20.31 4.33 -3.31
CA ASN A 88 19.83 3.47 -4.40
C ASN A 88 19.32 2.09 -3.94
N ALA A 89 18.92 1.93 -2.68
CA ALA A 89 18.26 0.73 -2.17
C ALA A 89 16.94 1.08 -1.47
N TRP A 90 15.90 0.28 -1.69
CA TRP A 90 14.64 0.41 -0.95
C TRP A 90 14.75 -0.23 0.43
N VAL A 91 14.57 0.55 1.49
CA VAL A 91 14.70 0.12 2.88
C VAL A 91 13.36 0.31 3.57
N LYS A 92 12.87 -0.71 4.30
CA LYS A 92 11.59 -0.62 5.02
C LYS A 92 11.65 0.47 6.11
N VAL A 93 10.61 1.29 6.18
CA VAL A 93 10.45 2.38 7.14
C VAL A 93 9.33 2.05 8.11
N GLY A 94 9.70 1.89 9.38
CA GLY A 94 8.80 1.48 10.45
C GLY A 94 8.35 0.02 10.35
N ASP A 95 7.44 -0.31 11.26
CA ASP A 95 6.84 -1.64 11.35
C ASP A 95 5.77 -1.85 10.26
N ASP A 96 5.41 -3.12 10.08
CA ASP A 96 4.32 -3.54 9.20
C ASP A 96 2.98 -2.98 9.70
N ILE A 97 2.16 -2.46 8.78
CA ILE A 97 0.82 -1.98 9.10
C ILE A 97 -0.19 -3.05 8.70
N VAL A 98 -0.67 -3.82 9.68
CA VAL A 98 -1.53 -5.00 9.47
C VAL A 98 -3.01 -4.63 9.70
N GLY A 99 -3.91 -5.28 8.94
CA GLY A 99 -5.36 -5.27 9.21
C GLY A 99 -5.71 -5.86 10.58
N ASP A 100 -6.97 -5.73 11.01
CA ASP A 100 -7.38 -6.20 12.34
C ASP A 100 -7.99 -7.61 12.32
N ALA A 101 -8.58 -8.04 11.20
CA ALA A 101 -9.26 -9.32 11.09
C ALA A 101 -9.07 -10.00 9.73
N GLU A 102 -9.23 -11.32 9.69
CA GLU A 102 -9.26 -12.10 8.45
C GLU A 102 -10.31 -11.55 7.47
N LEU A 103 -10.03 -11.65 6.17
CA LEU A 103 -10.87 -11.14 5.09
C LEU A 103 -11.05 -9.61 5.06
N ASP A 104 -10.31 -8.84 5.87
CA ASP A 104 -10.36 -7.37 5.83
C ASP A 104 -9.90 -6.80 4.48
N SER A 105 -8.99 -7.51 3.79
CA SER A 105 -8.30 -7.02 2.60
C SER A 105 -7.64 -5.65 2.84
N PHE A 106 -7.04 -5.45 4.02
CA PHE A 106 -6.38 -4.19 4.36
C PHE A 106 -5.19 -3.91 3.42
N GLY A 107 -5.08 -2.67 2.95
CA GLY A 107 -4.11 -2.32 1.92
C GLY A 107 -4.63 -2.52 0.49
N SER A 108 -5.94 -2.74 0.30
CA SER A 108 -6.56 -2.84 -1.03
C SER A 108 -6.55 -1.51 -1.79
N SER A 109 -6.49 -0.39 -1.06
CA SER A 109 -6.25 0.95 -1.58
C SER A 109 -5.32 1.73 -0.64
N ILE A 110 -4.46 2.57 -1.21
CA ILE A 110 -3.50 3.37 -0.45
C ILE A 110 -3.39 4.74 -1.08
N SER A 111 -3.38 5.80 -0.26
CA SER A 111 -3.03 7.15 -0.68
C SER A 111 -1.99 7.74 0.28
N MET A 112 -1.01 8.47 -0.27
CA MET A 112 0.13 9.01 0.47
C MET A 112 0.24 10.52 0.26
N SER A 113 0.60 11.27 1.30
CA SER A 113 0.91 12.70 1.18
C SER A 113 2.18 12.97 0.38
N GLU A 114 2.35 14.23 -0.05
CA GLU A 114 3.50 14.63 -0.86
C GLU A 114 4.84 14.46 -0.12
N ASP A 115 4.86 14.74 1.19
CA ASP A 115 6.03 14.55 2.06
C ASP A 115 6.26 13.07 2.45
N GLY A 116 5.31 12.19 2.11
CA GLY A 116 5.35 10.77 2.45
C GLY A 116 5.25 10.46 3.94
N ASN A 117 4.72 11.39 4.75
CA ASN A 117 4.55 11.19 6.20
C ASN A 117 3.12 10.83 6.60
N GLU A 118 2.12 10.99 5.73
CA GLU A 118 0.73 10.61 5.98
C GLU A 118 0.30 9.53 4.98
N LEU A 119 -0.43 8.54 5.48
CA LEU A 119 -0.96 7.42 4.71
C LEU A 119 -2.43 7.22 5.04
N ALA A 120 -3.28 7.15 4.02
CA ALA A 120 -4.63 6.61 4.14
C ALA A 120 -4.65 5.21 3.52
N ILE A 121 -5.20 4.24 4.25
CA ILE A 121 -5.23 2.84 3.85
C ILE A 121 -6.66 2.32 3.96
N GLY A 122 -7.16 1.74 2.87
CA GLY A 122 -8.47 1.12 2.80
C GLY A 122 -8.42 -0.38 3.06
N ALA A 123 -9.50 -0.89 3.64
CA ALA A 123 -9.86 -2.29 3.73
C ALA A 123 -11.28 -2.39 3.18
N SER A 124 -11.45 -3.03 2.03
CA SER A 124 -12.78 -3.18 1.43
C SER A 124 -13.61 -4.25 2.12
N GLN A 125 -12.98 -5.17 2.87
CA GLN A 125 -13.63 -6.33 3.50
C GLN A 125 -14.40 -7.21 2.50
N LYS A 126 -13.96 -7.26 1.24
CA LYS A 126 -14.64 -8.04 0.19
C LYS A 126 -14.54 -9.53 0.51
N GLY A 127 -15.68 -10.21 0.59
CA GLY A 127 -15.78 -11.61 1.01
C GLY A 127 -16.01 -11.80 2.52
N GLY A 128 -16.06 -10.71 3.30
CA GLY A 128 -16.41 -10.72 4.71
C GLY A 128 -17.92 -10.79 4.97
N THR A 129 -18.33 -10.83 6.24
CA THR A 129 -19.75 -10.99 6.62
C THR A 129 -20.60 -9.74 6.44
N THR A 130 -20.00 -8.54 6.55
CA THR A 130 -20.72 -7.25 6.45
C THR A 130 -20.27 -6.41 5.27
N GLU A 131 -19.05 -6.58 4.76
CA GLU A 131 -18.53 -5.86 3.58
C GLU A 131 -18.69 -4.32 3.61
N ARG A 132 -18.74 -3.70 4.80
CA ARG A 132 -18.88 -2.23 4.94
C ARG A 132 -17.65 -1.49 4.46
N GLY A 133 -16.50 -2.15 4.56
CA GLY A 133 -15.20 -1.54 4.38
C GLY A 133 -14.86 -0.50 5.45
N TYR A 134 -13.58 -0.14 5.52
CA TYR A 134 -13.10 0.92 6.39
C TYR A 134 -11.81 1.55 5.87
N VAL A 135 -11.50 2.72 6.42
CA VAL A 135 -10.28 3.47 6.13
C VAL A 135 -9.59 3.86 7.42
N ARG A 136 -8.27 3.81 7.41
CA ARG A 136 -7.41 4.28 8.51
C ARG A 136 -6.35 5.23 7.99
N VAL A 137 -6.07 6.24 8.80
CA VAL A 137 -5.02 7.21 8.53
C VAL A 137 -3.86 6.97 9.49
N PHE A 138 -2.63 7.01 8.98
CA PHE A 138 -1.40 6.84 9.74
C PHE A 138 -0.46 8.01 9.47
N ARG A 139 0.29 8.40 10.50
CA ARG A 139 1.38 9.37 10.40
C ARG A 139 2.69 8.72 10.81
N LEU A 140 3.75 8.98 10.05
CA LEU A 140 5.10 8.57 10.38
C LEU A 140 5.68 9.50 11.46
N GLY A 141 6.13 8.92 12.57
CA GLY A 141 6.83 9.64 13.63
C GLY A 141 7.85 8.73 14.30
N ASN A 142 9.07 9.24 14.53
CA ASN A 142 10.17 8.48 15.13
C ASN A 142 10.41 7.10 14.45
N ASN A 143 10.35 7.08 13.11
CA ASN A 143 10.49 5.85 12.31
C ASN A 143 9.44 4.78 12.61
N SER A 144 8.24 5.16 13.06
CA SER A 144 7.10 4.26 13.29
C SER A 144 5.79 4.88 12.81
N TRP A 145 4.90 4.04 12.27
CA TRP A 145 3.59 4.47 11.78
C TRP A 145 2.57 4.45 12.92
N GLN A 146 1.96 5.60 13.20
CA GLN A 146 0.98 5.76 14.27
C GLN A 146 -0.38 6.10 13.70
N ARG A 147 -1.45 5.45 14.19
CA ARG A 147 -2.83 5.77 13.78
C ARG A 147 -3.14 7.23 14.13
N ARG A 148 -3.71 7.96 13.16
CA ARG A 148 -4.18 9.33 13.32
C ARG A 148 -5.70 9.33 13.33
N GLY A 149 -6.27 9.48 14.52
CA GLY A 149 -7.73 9.49 14.71
C GLY A 149 -8.36 8.09 14.75
N SER A 150 -9.69 8.05 14.69
CA SER A 150 -10.48 6.82 14.68
C SER A 150 -10.59 6.20 13.29
N THR A 151 -10.89 4.90 13.23
CA THR A 151 -11.28 4.24 11.98
C THR A 151 -12.55 4.85 11.40
N ILE A 152 -12.53 5.14 10.11
CA ILE A 152 -13.69 5.60 9.33
C ILE A 152 -14.31 4.36 8.71
N ARG A 153 -15.57 4.04 9.00
CA ARG A 153 -16.25 2.82 8.51
C ARG A 153 -17.33 3.19 7.51
N GLY A 154 -17.65 2.28 6.59
CA GLY A 154 -18.90 2.35 5.84
C GLY A 154 -20.11 2.27 6.78
N GLU A 155 -21.21 2.87 6.35
CA GLU A 155 -22.43 3.03 7.15
C GLU A 155 -23.31 1.77 7.08
N ALA A 156 -23.39 1.14 5.91
CA ALA A 156 -24.20 -0.03 5.66
C ALA A 156 -23.40 -1.24 5.13
N ASP A 157 -24.02 -2.41 5.22
CA ASP A 157 -23.45 -3.65 4.70
C ASP A 157 -23.40 -3.58 3.16
N GLY A 158 -22.24 -3.91 2.58
CA GLY A 158 -22.01 -3.82 1.13
C GLY A 158 -21.48 -2.47 0.62
N ASP A 159 -21.34 -1.45 1.48
CA ASP A 159 -20.81 -0.13 1.10
C ASP A 159 -19.38 -0.21 0.52
N LEU A 160 -18.62 -1.22 0.91
CA LEU A 160 -17.22 -1.41 0.50
C LEU A 160 -16.41 -0.10 0.62
N SER A 161 -16.64 0.70 1.66
CA SER A 161 -15.96 1.99 1.85
C SER A 161 -14.44 1.80 1.89
N GLY A 162 -13.71 2.67 1.20
CA GLY A 162 -12.26 2.55 1.08
C GLY A 162 -11.79 1.73 -0.12
N GLN A 163 -12.65 1.47 -1.11
CA GLN A 163 -12.24 0.90 -2.40
C GLN A 163 -11.32 1.83 -3.19
N SER A 164 -11.49 3.15 -3.03
CA SER A 164 -10.61 4.16 -3.59
C SER A 164 -10.36 5.28 -2.59
N LEU A 165 -9.15 5.83 -2.61
CA LEU A 165 -8.70 6.88 -1.70
C LEU A 165 -7.95 7.95 -2.47
N ALA A 166 -8.17 9.20 -2.08
CA ALA A 166 -7.34 10.32 -2.51
C ALA A 166 -7.07 11.27 -1.35
N LEU A 167 -5.80 11.40 -0.99
CA LEU A 167 -5.32 12.34 0.01
C LEU A 167 -4.79 13.61 -0.68
N THR A 168 -5.02 14.78 -0.08
CA THR A 168 -4.36 16.01 -0.53
C THR A 168 -2.86 15.97 -0.28
N SER A 169 -2.10 16.80 -1.01
CA SER A 169 -0.64 16.85 -0.90
C SER A 169 -0.14 17.10 0.51
N ASP A 170 -0.84 17.96 1.27
CA ASP A 170 -0.55 18.29 2.66
C ASP A 170 -1.06 17.24 3.68
N GLY A 171 -1.76 16.21 3.22
CA GLY A 171 -2.30 15.15 4.08
C GLY A 171 -3.46 15.56 4.98
N THR A 172 -4.16 16.67 4.69
CA THR A 172 -5.22 17.20 5.57
C THR A 172 -6.63 16.81 5.15
N VAL A 173 -6.86 16.53 3.86
CA VAL A 173 -8.17 16.14 3.33
C VAL A 173 -8.08 14.77 2.66
N LEU A 174 -9.05 13.91 2.97
CA LEU A 174 -9.17 12.57 2.42
C LEU A 174 -10.54 12.39 1.76
N ALA A 175 -10.55 11.99 0.50
CA ALA A 175 -11.73 11.48 -0.20
C ALA A 175 -11.75 9.94 -0.14
N ILE A 176 -12.93 9.38 0.12
CA ILE A 176 -13.16 7.94 0.26
C ILE A 176 -14.27 7.53 -0.70
N GLY A 177 -14.00 6.57 -1.58
CA GLY A 177 -14.99 5.93 -2.43
C GLY A 177 -15.46 4.59 -1.87
N GLY A 178 -16.72 4.26 -2.13
CA GLY A 178 -17.36 2.98 -1.86
C GLY A 178 -18.27 2.56 -3.02
N LEU A 179 -18.82 1.35 -2.95
CA LEU A 179 -19.90 0.89 -3.82
C LEU A 179 -21.23 1.13 -3.09
N GLU A 180 -22.31 1.43 -3.80
CA GLU A 180 -23.67 1.41 -3.25
C GLU A 180 -24.42 0.22 -3.84
#